data_AF-A0A353B0Y2-F1
#
_entry.id   AF-A0A353B0Y2-F1
#
_cell.length_a   1.000
_cell.length_b   1.000
_cell.length_c   1.000
_cell.angle_alpha   90.00
_cell.angle_beta   90.00
_cell.angle_gamma   90.00
#
_symmetry.space_group_name_H-M   'P 1'
#
loop_
_entity.id
_entity.type
_entity.pdbx_description
1 polymer ?
#
loop_
_entity_poly.entity_id
_entity_poly.type
_entity_poly.pdbx_seq_one_letter_code
_entity_poly.pdbx_strand_id
1 'polypeptide(L)'
;MLDRASTFAHPEIVKLLKTRIVPVAIDQANQRRQKDTEGEFFRKIAGQSPRNDFSQTTQGFYLATPAGKLMLYNNNRDPEKVLRLLREQLNEFDEDPLLQKADVVRRESVDKRYSQEPPRGGLIIRVRSKVLDGYEPTTNKWRRIFQTALSRDNLWITAREAELLRQGNVAESFAQRLALFHLVDNTRGEPLMWRPDEVRMIELKIDGERLTGRAEIVSRDGSRGFEGELYGKLKIESGVVQQFDLVALGDCWGEGPFTRGAPEGRFPLAIAFELADGTDIADSLSPQGARGWLEGYLKQ
;
A
#
# COMPACT_ATOMS: atom_id res chain seq x y z
N MET A 1 -2.52 -7.73 3.65
CA MET A 1 -2.40 -8.04 5.09
C MET A 1 -2.78 -9.50 5.39
N LEU A 2 -4.02 -9.94 5.13
CA LEU A 2 -4.47 -11.33 5.35
C LEU A 2 -3.54 -12.37 4.70
N ASP A 3 -3.26 -12.19 3.41
CA ASP A 3 -2.45 -13.16 2.66
C ASP A 3 -1.01 -13.25 3.20
N ARG A 4 -0.43 -12.12 3.62
CA ARG A 4 0.88 -12.05 4.28
C ARG A 4 0.89 -12.84 5.59
N ALA A 5 -0.15 -12.72 6.40
CA ALA A 5 -0.25 -13.37 7.70
C ALA A 5 -0.75 -14.83 7.64
N SER A 6 -1.12 -15.33 6.45
CA SER A 6 -1.63 -16.69 6.24
C SER A 6 -0.85 -17.41 5.15
N THR A 7 -1.31 -17.34 3.90
CA THR A 7 -0.71 -18.04 2.74
C THR A 7 0.80 -17.79 2.61
N PHE A 8 1.24 -16.54 2.68
CA PHE A 8 2.65 -16.18 2.51
C PHE A 8 3.46 -16.22 3.81
N ALA A 9 2.85 -16.63 4.92
CA ALA A 9 3.55 -17.02 6.15
C ALA A 9 3.76 -18.55 6.23
N HIS A 10 3.14 -19.33 5.35
CA HIS A 10 3.26 -20.79 5.36
C HIS A 10 4.65 -21.24 4.86
N PRO A 11 5.47 -21.94 5.68
CA PRO A 11 6.86 -22.22 5.36
C PRO A 11 7.07 -22.96 4.03
N GLU A 12 6.25 -23.97 3.75
CA GLU A 12 6.37 -24.75 2.51
C GLU A 12 5.97 -23.94 1.26
N ILE A 13 5.00 -23.01 1.37
CA ILE A 13 4.64 -22.13 0.26
C ILE A 13 5.81 -21.17 -0.02
N VAL A 14 6.37 -20.57 1.03
CA VAL A 14 7.54 -19.69 0.91
C VAL A 14 8.72 -20.42 0.29
N LYS A 15 8.96 -21.67 0.67
CA LYS A 15 10.01 -22.51 0.07
C LYS A 15 9.78 -22.69 -1.43
N LEU A 16 8.59 -23.09 -1.85
CA LEU A 16 8.26 -23.25 -3.29
C LEU A 16 8.41 -21.94 -4.06
N LEU A 17 7.94 -20.82 -3.50
CA LEU A 17 8.08 -19.49 -4.11
C LEU A 17 9.55 -19.07 -4.28
N LYS A 18 10.47 -19.57 -3.45
CA LYS A 18 11.90 -19.26 -3.53
C LYS A 18 12.68 -20.17 -4.46
N THR A 19 12.23 -21.41 -4.68
CA THR A 19 13.03 -22.44 -5.35
C THR A 19 12.45 -22.96 -6.65
N ARG A 20 11.14 -22.80 -6.89
CA ARG A 20 10.42 -23.39 -8.03
C ARG A 20 9.64 -22.39 -8.86
N ILE A 21 9.40 -21.19 -8.35
CA ILE A 21 8.54 -20.18 -8.96
C ILE A 21 9.32 -18.86 -9.02
N VAL A 22 9.04 -18.02 -10.02
CA VAL A 22 9.44 -16.61 -10.03
C VAL A 22 8.29 -15.81 -9.41
N PRO A 23 8.37 -15.40 -8.13
CA PRO A 23 7.29 -14.69 -7.48
C PRO A 23 7.26 -13.24 -7.94
N VAL A 24 6.07 -12.77 -8.35
CA VAL A 24 5.83 -11.38 -8.74
C VAL A 24 4.64 -10.85 -7.97
N ALA A 25 4.79 -9.67 -7.37
CA ALA A 25 3.70 -8.91 -6.75
C ALA A 25 3.43 -7.67 -7.59
N ILE A 26 2.17 -7.42 -7.91
CA ILE A 26 1.73 -6.28 -8.73
C ILE A 26 0.59 -5.53 -8.04
N ASP A 27 0.41 -4.26 -8.38
CA ASP A 27 -0.81 -3.54 -8.05
C ASP A 27 -1.83 -3.73 -9.18
N GLN A 28 -2.66 -4.77 -9.07
CA GLN A 28 -3.63 -5.11 -10.11
C GLN A 28 -4.51 -3.93 -10.57
N ALA A 29 -4.73 -2.91 -9.73
CA ALA A 29 -5.48 -1.73 -10.11
C ALA A 29 -4.77 -0.89 -11.20
N ASN A 30 -3.43 -0.89 -11.19
CA ASN A 30 -2.57 -0.27 -12.19
C ASN A 30 -2.35 -1.21 -13.38
N GLN A 31 -1.77 -2.40 -13.16
CA GLN A 31 -1.36 -3.31 -14.25
C GLN A 31 -2.51 -3.71 -15.18
N ARG A 32 -3.75 -3.86 -14.68
CA ARG A 32 -4.90 -4.17 -15.56
C ARG A 32 -5.22 -3.05 -16.55
N ARG A 33 -4.83 -1.79 -16.25
CA ARG A 33 -5.10 -0.59 -17.06
C ARG A 33 -3.88 -0.12 -17.86
N GLN A 34 -2.69 -0.47 -17.41
CA GLN A 34 -1.39 -0.08 -17.96
C GLN A 34 -1.24 -0.48 -19.44
N LYS A 35 -0.90 0.47 -20.31
CA LYS A 35 -0.82 0.30 -21.76
C LYS A 35 0.63 0.17 -22.23
N ASP A 36 1.29 -0.88 -21.76
CA ASP A 36 2.62 -1.29 -22.19
C ASP A 36 2.79 -2.81 -22.12
N THR A 37 3.99 -3.31 -22.44
CA THR A 37 4.31 -4.74 -22.47
C THR A 37 3.97 -5.46 -21.16
N GLU A 38 4.22 -4.84 -20.00
CA GLU A 38 3.92 -5.44 -18.69
C GLU A 38 2.42 -5.58 -18.49
N GLY A 39 1.67 -4.50 -18.75
CA GLY A 39 0.21 -4.52 -18.64
C GLY A 39 -0.44 -5.49 -19.63
N GLU A 40 0.11 -5.61 -20.84
CA GLU A 40 -0.33 -6.60 -21.84
C GLU A 40 -0.08 -8.03 -21.40
N PHE A 41 1.12 -8.32 -20.87
CA PHE A 41 1.45 -9.65 -20.37
C PHE A 41 0.57 -10.03 -19.18
N PHE A 42 0.34 -9.11 -18.24
CA PHE A 42 -0.58 -9.34 -17.14
C PHE A 42 -2.01 -9.60 -17.63
N ARG A 43 -2.54 -8.77 -18.55
CA ARG A 43 -3.88 -8.98 -19.11
C ARG A 43 -4.00 -10.27 -19.89
N LYS A 44 -2.94 -10.72 -20.59
CA LYS A 44 -2.91 -12.03 -21.26
C LYS A 44 -3.17 -13.15 -20.27
N ILE A 45 -2.54 -13.11 -19.09
CA ILE A 45 -2.73 -14.10 -18.02
C ILE A 45 -4.12 -13.96 -17.39
N ALA A 46 -4.45 -12.78 -16.87
CA ALA A 46 -5.69 -12.54 -16.12
C ALA A 46 -6.95 -12.75 -16.99
N GLY A 47 -6.87 -12.48 -18.30
CA GLY A 47 -7.96 -12.70 -19.25
C GLY A 47 -8.37 -14.17 -19.43
N GLN A 48 -7.54 -15.12 -19.02
CA GLN A 48 -7.86 -16.55 -19.02
C GLN A 48 -8.55 -17.01 -17.71
N SER A 49 -8.64 -16.13 -16.71
CA SER A 49 -9.21 -16.45 -15.40
C SER A 49 -10.70 -16.09 -15.32
N PRO A 50 -11.41 -16.52 -14.27
CA PRO A 50 -12.75 -16.00 -13.95
C PRO A 50 -12.81 -14.49 -13.65
N ARG A 51 -11.67 -13.79 -13.58
CA ARG A 51 -11.54 -12.34 -13.37
C ARG A 51 -11.11 -11.63 -14.66
N ASN A 52 -11.66 -12.02 -15.80
CA ASN A 52 -11.30 -11.49 -17.11
C ASN A 52 -11.95 -10.14 -17.45
N ASP A 53 -12.89 -9.64 -16.65
CA ASP A 53 -13.43 -8.29 -16.77
C ASP A 53 -12.48 -7.27 -16.12
N PHE A 54 -11.70 -6.58 -16.94
CA PHE A 54 -10.72 -5.57 -16.48
C PHE A 54 -11.35 -4.26 -15.97
N SER A 55 -12.66 -4.08 -16.09
CA SER A 55 -13.39 -3.01 -15.38
C SER A 55 -13.54 -3.35 -13.89
N GLN A 56 -13.54 -4.64 -13.55
CA GLN A 56 -13.69 -5.20 -12.20
C GLN A 56 -12.35 -5.67 -11.63
N THR A 57 -12.31 -5.82 -10.30
CA THR A 57 -11.09 -6.27 -9.62
C THR A 57 -10.57 -7.59 -10.19
N THR A 58 -9.27 -7.64 -10.46
CA THR A 58 -8.55 -8.84 -10.87
C THR A 58 -7.72 -9.41 -9.72
N GLN A 59 -8.04 -9.04 -8.47
CA GLN A 59 -7.33 -9.52 -7.29
C GLN A 59 -7.37 -11.04 -7.16
N GLY A 60 -6.21 -11.64 -6.91
CA GLY A 60 -6.04 -13.06 -6.62
C GLY A 60 -4.59 -13.49 -6.80
N PHE A 61 -4.37 -14.79 -6.66
CA PHE A 61 -3.12 -15.47 -6.94
C PHE A 61 -3.21 -16.12 -8.32
N TYR A 62 -2.22 -15.86 -9.15
CA TYR A 62 -2.09 -16.41 -10.49
C TYR A 62 -0.81 -17.22 -10.55
N LEU A 63 -0.91 -18.45 -11.05
CA LEU A 63 0.24 -19.22 -11.51
C LEU A 63 0.11 -19.35 -13.02
N ALA A 64 1.15 -18.96 -13.74
CA ALA A 64 1.17 -18.99 -15.19
C ALA A 64 2.53 -19.48 -15.69
N THR A 65 2.55 -20.07 -16.86
CA THR A 65 3.78 -20.44 -17.55
C THR A 65 4.56 -19.19 -17.97
N PRO A 66 5.86 -19.32 -18.31
CA PRO A 66 6.64 -18.20 -18.86
C PRO A 66 6.03 -17.61 -20.15
N ALA A 67 5.27 -18.39 -20.92
CA ALA A 67 4.57 -17.92 -22.11
C ALA A 67 3.26 -17.15 -21.78
N GLY A 68 2.88 -17.02 -20.50
CA GLY A 68 1.67 -16.36 -20.05
C GLY A 68 0.41 -17.23 -20.20
N LYS A 69 0.54 -18.56 -20.29
CA LYS A 69 -0.62 -19.47 -20.18
C LYS A 69 -0.99 -19.61 -18.71
N LEU A 70 -2.25 -19.36 -18.37
CA LEU A 70 -2.74 -19.52 -17.01
C LEU A 70 -2.77 -21.02 -16.64
N MET A 71 -2.20 -21.36 -15.50
CA MET A 71 -2.25 -22.69 -14.89
C MET A 71 -3.24 -22.73 -13.73
N LEU A 72 -3.19 -21.70 -12.87
CA LEU A 72 -4.07 -21.59 -11.72
C LEU A 72 -4.48 -20.15 -11.45
N TYR A 73 -5.76 -19.97 -11.16
CA TYR A 73 -6.27 -18.80 -10.44
C TYR A 73 -6.88 -19.25 -9.11
N ASN A 74 -6.52 -18.56 -8.03
CA ASN A 74 -7.11 -18.77 -6.71
C ASN A 74 -7.22 -17.44 -5.96
N ASN A 75 -8.27 -17.23 -5.18
CA ASN A 75 -8.40 -16.08 -4.28
C ASN A 75 -8.83 -16.50 -2.86
N ASN A 76 -8.56 -17.76 -2.50
CA ASN A 76 -8.75 -18.30 -1.16
C ASN A 76 -7.47 -18.13 -0.35
N ARG A 77 -7.62 -17.78 0.93
CA ARG A 77 -6.54 -17.53 1.89
C ARG A 77 -6.11 -18.76 2.71
N ASP A 78 -6.76 -19.90 2.53
CA ASP A 78 -6.42 -21.14 3.22
C ASP A 78 -5.06 -21.68 2.70
N PRO A 79 -3.99 -21.66 3.52
CA PRO A 79 -2.67 -22.07 3.08
C PRO A 79 -2.62 -23.54 2.63
N GLU A 80 -3.37 -24.45 3.26
CA GLU A 80 -3.34 -25.87 2.90
C GLU A 80 -3.93 -26.10 1.50
N LYS A 81 -5.04 -25.42 1.21
CA LYS A 81 -5.64 -25.44 -0.13
C LYS A 81 -4.67 -24.86 -1.16
N VAL A 82 -4.04 -23.72 -0.87
CA VAL A 82 -3.08 -23.09 -1.80
C VAL A 82 -1.89 -24.02 -2.04
N LEU A 83 -1.32 -24.62 -1.00
CA LEU A 83 -0.16 -25.50 -1.10
C LEU A 83 -0.46 -26.74 -1.95
N ARG A 84 -1.64 -27.36 -1.76
CA ARG A 84 -2.06 -28.50 -2.58
C ARG A 84 -2.15 -28.11 -4.06
N LEU A 85 -2.85 -27.02 -4.37
CA LEU A 85 -3.01 -26.55 -5.75
C LEU A 85 -1.66 -26.18 -6.40
N LEU A 86 -0.75 -25.56 -5.64
CA LEU A 86 0.60 -25.26 -6.14
C LEU A 86 1.37 -26.54 -6.50
N ARG A 87 1.31 -27.58 -5.67
CA ARG A 87 1.99 -28.86 -5.94
C ARG A 87 1.41 -29.56 -7.17
N GLU A 88 0.08 -29.62 -7.28
CA GLU A 88 -0.59 -30.21 -8.45
C GLU A 88 -0.13 -29.54 -9.75
N GLN A 89 -0.09 -28.20 -9.77
CA GLN A 89 0.28 -27.44 -10.96
C GLN A 89 1.78 -27.46 -11.27
N LEU A 90 2.64 -27.53 -10.26
CA LEU A 90 4.07 -27.72 -10.47
C LEU A 90 4.37 -29.10 -11.05
N ASN A 91 3.64 -30.14 -10.65
CA ASN A 91 3.79 -31.47 -11.25
C ASN A 91 3.37 -31.45 -12.73
N GLU A 92 2.23 -30.83 -13.06
CA GLU A 92 1.80 -30.66 -14.46
C GLU A 92 2.85 -29.90 -15.29
N PHE A 93 3.45 -28.84 -14.73
CA PHE A 93 4.52 -28.08 -15.38
C PHE A 93 5.79 -28.91 -15.64
N ASP A 94 6.15 -29.79 -14.71
CA ASP A 94 7.33 -30.65 -14.82
C ASP A 94 7.13 -31.76 -15.87
N GLU A 95 5.89 -32.27 -16.00
CA GLU A 95 5.55 -33.37 -16.92
C GLU A 95 5.41 -32.92 -18.39
N ASP A 96 5.11 -31.65 -18.66
CA ASP A 96 4.94 -31.12 -20.02
C ASP A 96 6.02 -30.08 -20.39
N PRO A 97 7.08 -30.49 -21.14
CA PRO A 97 8.12 -29.59 -21.62
C PRO A 97 7.61 -28.44 -22.51
N LEU A 98 6.42 -28.55 -23.10
CA LEU A 98 5.85 -27.46 -23.91
C LEU A 98 5.42 -26.28 -23.03
N LEU A 99 5.02 -26.52 -21.77
CA LEU A 99 4.67 -25.46 -20.82
C LEU A 99 5.89 -24.63 -20.41
N GLN A 100 7.09 -25.19 -20.55
CA GLN A 100 8.36 -24.55 -20.17
C GLN A 100 8.92 -23.65 -21.28
N LYS A 101 8.42 -23.78 -22.52
CA LYS A 101 8.86 -22.98 -23.66
C LYS A 101 8.19 -21.61 -23.65
N ALA A 102 8.98 -20.57 -23.84
CA ALA A 102 8.48 -19.22 -24.06
C ALA A 102 9.49 -18.39 -24.86
N ASP A 103 8.96 -17.48 -25.66
CA ASP A 103 9.77 -16.41 -26.24
C ASP A 103 10.10 -15.36 -25.17
N VAL A 104 11.25 -14.73 -25.31
CA VAL A 104 11.66 -13.65 -24.41
C VAL A 104 10.74 -12.45 -24.62
N VAL A 105 10.01 -12.07 -23.57
CA VAL A 105 9.23 -10.83 -23.54
C VAL A 105 10.20 -9.67 -23.32
N ARG A 106 10.30 -8.77 -24.31
CA ARG A 106 11.11 -7.56 -24.23
C ARG A 106 10.24 -6.37 -23.86
N ARG A 107 10.71 -5.54 -22.93
CA ARG A 107 10.05 -4.28 -22.58
C ARG A 107 10.24 -3.29 -23.74
N GLU A 108 9.22 -3.14 -24.58
CA GLU A 108 9.26 -2.29 -25.77
C GLU A 108 8.74 -0.87 -25.50
N SER A 109 7.78 -0.76 -24.57
CA SER A 109 7.15 0.51 -24.20
C SER A 109 6.99 0.62 -22.68
N VAL A 110 6.77 1.85 -22.21
CA VAL A 110 6.51 2.16 -20.81
C VAL A 110 5.34 3.13 -20.73
N ASP A 111 4.27 2.70 -20.07
CA ASP A 111 3.16 3.59 -19.74
C ASP A 111 3.54 4.41 -18.50
N LYS A 112 4.00 5.65 -18.73
CA LYS A 112 4.45 6.57 -17.68
C LYS A 112 3.37 6.89 -16.64
N ARG A 113 2.08 6.65 -16.93
CA ARG A 113 1.00 6.86 -15.96
C ARG A 113 1.09 5.90 -14.78
N TYR A 114 1.61 4.69 -15.01
CA TYR A 114 1.67 3.61 -14.03
C TYR A 114 3.11 3.23 -13.64
N SER A 115 4.11 3.71 -14.38
CA SER A 115 5.53 3.62 -14.01
C SER A 115 5.92 4.81 -13.12
N GLN A 116 5.41 4.84 -11.88
CA GLN A 116 5.63 5.93 -10.93
C GLN A 116 7.03 5.87 -10.32
N GLU A 117 7.72 7.01 -10.29
CA GLU A 117 9.03 7.16 -9.64
C GLU A 117 8.93 8.17 -8.50
N PRO A 118 9.68 7.98 -7.40
CA PRO A 118 9.78 8.98 -6.34
C PRO A 118 10.20 10.35 -6.88
N PRO A 119 9.72 11.47 -6.31
CA PRO A 119 10.11 12.81 -6.76
C PRO A 119 11.62 12.99 -6.68
N ARG A 120 12.26 13.35 -7.79
CA ARG A 120 13.70 13.63 -7.83
C ARG A 120 14.05 14.74 -6.84
N GLY A 121 15.06 14.52 -6.00
CA GLY A 121 15.46 15.46 -4.94
C GLY A 121 14.45 15.58 -3.79
N GLY A 122 13.41 14.76 -3.79
CA GLY A 122 12.43 14.63 -2.72
C GLY A 122 12.87 13.70 -1.60
N LEU A 123 11.96 13.45 -0.66
CA LEU A 123 12.14 12.48 0.42
C LEU A 123 11.06 11.40 0.33
N ILE A 124 11.41 10.21 0.79
CA ILE A 124 10.48 9.09 0.95
C ILE A 124 10.30 8.90 2.45
N ILE A 125 9.05 8.94 2.90
CA ILE A 125 8.67 8.72 4.29
C ILE A 125 7.86 7.43 4.35
N ARG A 126 8.31 6.46 5.15
CA ARG A 126 7.55 5.25 5.46
C ARG A 126 6.38 5.61 6.36
N VAL A 127 5.20 5.10 6.04
CA VAL A 127 3.98 5.31 6.83
C VAL A 127 3.49 3.97 7.37
N ARG A 128 3.21 3.92 8.68
CA ARG A 128 2.67 2.73 9.35
C ARG A 128 1.54 3.14 10.28
N SER A 129 0.37 2.54 10.10
CA SER A 129 -0.81 2.79 10.93
C SER A 129 -1.17 1.57 11.75
N LYS A 130 -1.71 1.82 12.95
CA LYS A 130 -2.17 0.81 13.88
C LYS A 130 -3.38 1.30 14.68
N VAL A 131 -4.47 0.54 14.62
CA VAL A 131 -5.55 0.66 15.61
C VAL A 131 -5.05 0.09 16.93
N LEU A 132 -5.04 0.90 17.99
CA LEU A 132 -4.44 0.55 19.27
C LEU A 132 -5.41 -0.19 20.19
N ASP A 133 -6.71 0.09 20.09
CA ASP A 133 -7.74 -0.47 20.96
C ASP A 133 -9.15 -0.41 20.31
N GLY A 134 -10.16 -0.93 21.01
CA GLY A 134 -11.58 -0.87 20.64
C GLY A 134 -12.11 -2.15 19.97
N TYR A 135 -11.25 -3.13 19.73
CA TYR A 135 -11.68 -4.42 19.19
C TYR A 135 -12.15 -5.37 20.28
N GLU A 136 -13.32 -5.97 20.07
CA GLU A 136 -13.78 -7.08 20.89
C GLU A 136 -12.82 -8.29 20.79
N PRO A 137 -12.54 -8.98 21.91
CA PRO A 137 -11.74 -10.19 21.91
C PRO A 137 -12.27 -11.24 20.93
N THR A 138 -11.37 -11.94 20.25
CA THR A 138 -11.77 -12.96 19.28
C THR A 138 -10.89 -14.21 19.29
N THR A 139 -11.54 -15.36 19.15
CA THR A 139 -10.91 -16.65 18.87
C THR A 139 -10.83 -16.95 17.37
N ASN A 140 -11.53 -16.16 16.53
CA ASN A 140 -11.49 -16.33 15.09
C ASN A 140 -10.15 -15.85 14.52
N LYS A 141 -9.38 -16.76 13.91
CA LYS A 141 -8.05 -16.46 13.37
C LYS A 141 -8.04 -15.29 12.38
N TRP A 142 -9.07 -15.17 11.53
CA TRP A 142 -9.13 -14.13 10.50
C TRP A 142 -9.42 -12.77 11.10
N ARG A 143 -10.34 -12.69 12.07
CA ARG A 143 -10.60 -11.46 12.81
C ARG A 143 -9.34 -11.02 13.57
N ARG A 144 -8.67 -11.95 14.25
CA ARG A 144 -7.42 -11.65 14.97
C ARG A 144 -6.35 -11.03 14.06
N ILE A 145 -6.21 -11.54 12.84
CA ILE A 145 -5.27 -10.98 11.86
C ILE A 145 -5.62 -9.52 11.53
N PHE A 146 -6.89 -9.17 11.36
CA PHE A 146 -7.31 -7.76 11.19
C PHE A 146 -7.01 -6.90 12.43
N GLN A 147 -7.36 -7.39 13.62
CA GLN A 147 -7.15 -6.67 14.88
C GLN A 147 -5.67 -6.41 15.17
N THR A 148 -4.80 -7.35 14.78
CA THR A 148 -3.35 -7.28 15.02
C THR A 148 -2.57 -6.69 13.84
N ALA A 149 -3.23 -6.37 12.72
CA ALA A 149 -2.60 -5.81 11.54
C ALA A 149 -1.82 -4.51 11.80
N LEU A 150 -0.70 -4.39 11.09
CA LEU A 150 0.06 -3.14 10.92
C LEU A 150 0.02 -2.78 9.44
N SER A 151 -0.44 -1.56 9.15
CA SER A 151 -0.48 -1.06 7.78
C SER A 151 0.92 -0.66 7.29
N ARG A 152 1.02 -0.48 5.98
CA ARG A 152 2.22 0.03 5.34
C ARG A 152 1.82 0.86 4.14
N ASP A 153 2.35 2.07 4.07
CA ASP A 153 2.26 2.97 2.91
C ASP A 153 3.55 3.81 2.83
N ASN A 154 3.67 4.62 1.80
CA ASN A 154 4.71 5.64 1.71
C ASN A 154 4.06 7.02 1.52
N LEU A 155 4.75 8.05 2.00
CA LEU A 155 4.48 9.45 1.71
C LEU A 155 5.68 9.99 0.93
N TRP A 156 5.40 10.54 -0.25
CA TRP A 156 6.42 11.20 -1.05
C TRP A 156 6.38 12.71 -0.80
N ILE A 157 7.55 13.26 -0.48
CA ILE A 157 7.80 14.69 -0.30
C ILE A 157 8.55 15.18 -1.53
N THR A 158 8.08 16.27 -2.14
CA THR A 158 8.73 16.87 -3.31
C THR A 158 10.03 17.58 -2.93
N ALA A 159 10.89 17.87 -3.91
CA ALA A 159 12.13 18.63 -3.66
C ALA A 159 11.87 20.01 -3.03
N ARG A 160 10.80 20.70 -3.46
CA ARG A 160 10.42 22.00 -2.91
C ARG A 160 9.99 21.91 -1.45
N GLU A 161 9.19 20.90 -1.11
CA GLU A 161 8.75 20.69 0.27
C GLU A 161 9.90 20.26 1.17
N ALA A 162 10.80 19.41 0.67
CA ALA A 162 12.01 19.02 1.39
C ALA A 162 12.91 20.24 1.67
N GLU A 163 13.00 21.20 0.74
CA GLU A 163 13.72 22.45 0.95
C GLU A 163 13.07 23.31 2.03
N LEU A 164 11.74 23.44 2.03
CA LEU A 164 11.03 24.17 3.08
C LEU A 164 11.22 23.52 4.45
N LEU A 165 11.18 22.18 4.54
CA LEU A 165 11.47 21.46 5.79
C LEU A 165 12.87 21.77 6.30
N ARG A 166 13.89 21.82 5.42
CA ARG A 166 15.26 22.21 5.79
C ARG A 166 15.38 23.62 6.36
N GLN A 167 14.45 24.50 6.00
CA GLN A 167 14.37 25.88 6.47
C GLN A 167 13.50 26.03 7.73
N GLY A 168 13.01 24.93 8.30
CA GLY A 168 12.10 24.95 9.45
C GLY A 168 10.66 25.34 9.08
N ASN A 169 10.29 25.24 7.81
CA ASN A 169 8.96 25.59 7.31
C ASN A 169 8.18 24.35 6.85
N VAL A 170 6.87 24.36 7.08
CA VAL A 170 5.96 23.33 6.57
C VAL A 170 5.22 23.89 5.37
N ALA A 171 5.36 23.25 4.21
CA ALA A 171 4.57 23.59 3.04
C ALA A 171 3.09 23.22 3.26
N GLU A 172 2.17 24.09 2.83
CA GLU A 172 0.73 23.81 2.88
C GLU A 172 0.37 22.54 2.12
N SER A 173 0.95 22.34 0.92
CA SER A 173 0.75 21.13 0.11
C SER A 173 1.15 19.85 0.85
N PHE A 174 2.24 19.91 1.61
CA PHE A 174 2.69 18.78 2.41
C PHE A 174 1.69 18.46 3.53
N ALA A 175 1.22 19.47 4.26
CA ALA A 175 0.22 19.31 5.30
C ALA A 175 -1.10 18.76 4.75
N GLN A 176 -1.60 19.33 3.64
CA GLN A 176 -2.83 18.87 3.00
C GLN A 176 -2.73 17.44 2.51
N ARG A 177 -1.61 17.07 1.86
CA ARG A 177 -1.40 15.70 1.40
C ARG A 177 -1.29 14.70 2.55
N LEU A 178 -0.69 15.09 3.67
CA LEU A 178 -0.70 14.30 4.91
C LEU A 178 -2.15 14.01 5.35
N ALA A 179 -2.96 15.05 5.46
CA ALA A 179 -4.35 14.94 5.88
C ALA A 179 -5.17 14.07 4.91
N LEU A 180 -5.11 14.34 3.61
CA LEU A 180 -5.98 13.71 2.61
C LEU A 180 -5.74 12.21 2.44
N PHE A 181 -4.48 11.78 2.54
CA PHE A 181 -4.09 10.44 2.11
C PHE A 181 -3.44 9.58 3.20
N HIS A 182 -2.92 10.18 4.27
CA HIS A 182 -2.12 9.45 5.26
C HIS A 182 -2.72 9.44 6.66
N LEU A 183 -3.57 10.41 7.01
CA LEU A 183 -4.34 10.40 8.25
C LEU A 183 -5.63 9.59 8.09
N VAL A 184 -5.49 8.31 7.71
CA VAL A 184 -6.60 7.41 7.41
C VAL A 184 -6.32 6.00 7.94
N ASP A 185 -7.37 5.30 8.38
CA ASP A 185 -7.26 3.89 8.73
C ASP A 185 -7.16 3.02 7.46
N ASN A 186 -5.94 2.58 7.15
CA ASN A 186 -5.62 1.60 6.11
C ASN A 186 -5.11 0.25 6.70
N THR A 187 -5.37 -0.03 7.99
CA THR A 187 -4.86 -1.21 8.69
C THR A 187 -5.43 -2.53 8.15
N ARG A 188 -6.66 -2.48 7.64
CA ARG A 188 -7.43 -3.66 7.25
C ARG A 188 -7.35 -3.94 5.74
N GLY A 189 -7.22 -2.89 4.93
CA GLY A 189 -7.24 -3.00 3.47
C GLY A 189 -7.24 -1.63 2.80
N GLU A 190 -7.85 -1.54 1.62
CA GLU A 190 -7.95 -0.29 0.88
C GLU A 190 -8.84 0.73 1.61
N PRO A 191 -8.30 1.90 2.00
CA PRO A 191 -9.09 2.95 2.59
C PRO A 191 -9.86 3.70 1.50
N LEU A 192 -10.92 4.40 1.92
CA LEU A 192 -11.46 5.52 1.14
C LEU A 192 -10.70 6.77 1.57
N MET A 193 -10.02 7.44 0.64
CA MET A 193 -9.27 8.66 0.93
C MET A 193 -10.21 9.84 1.18
N TRP A 194 -9.74 10.84 1.92
CA TRP A 194 -10.52 12.04 2.23
C TRP A 194 -10.60 12.98 1.03
N ARG A 195 -11.66 13.78 0.99
CA ARG A 195 -11.81 14.88 0.03
C ARG A 195 -11.26 16.18 0.63
N PRO A 196 -10.84 17.15 -0.21
CA PRO A 196 -10.40 18.46 0.26
C PRO A 196 -11.38 19.15 1.22
N ASP A 197 -12.68 19.06 0.94
CA ASP A 197 -13.72 19.68 1.76
C ASP A 197 -14.07 18.88 3.04
N GLU A 198 -13.47 17.71 3.24
CA GLU A 198 -13.62 16.91 4.47
C GLU A 198 -12.52 17.22 5.49
N VAL A 199 -11.43 17.86 5.06
CA VAL A 199 -10.36 18.35 5.94
C VAL A 199 -10.80 19.68 6.56
N ARG A 200 -11.21 19.64 7.82
CA ARG A 200 -11.64 20.84 8.57
C ARG A 200 -10.44 21.62 9.08
N MET A 201 -9.39 20.91 9.51
CA MET A 201 -8.17 21.49 10.03
C MET A 201 -6.99 20.56 9.74
N ILE A 202 -5.87 21.14 9.32
CA ILE A 202 -4.56 20.53 9.44
C ILE A 202 -3.55 21.64 9.74
N GLU A 203 -2.87 21.54 10.87
CA GLU A 203 -1.79 22.43 11.25
C GLU A 203 -0.54 21.61 11.56
N LEU A 204 0.61 22.07 11.05
CA LEU A 204 1.92 21.52 11.36
C LEU A 204 2.88 22.69 11.60
N LYS A 205 3.70 22.58 12.64
CA LYS A 205 4.67 23.60 13.05
C LYS A 205 5.98 22.95 13.41
N ILE A 206 7.07 23.62 13.04
CA ILE A 206 8.43 23.23 13.41
C ILE A 206 8.97 24.28 14.38
N ASP A 207 9.44 23.84 15.54
CA ASP A 207 10.11 24.67 16.53
C ASP A 207 11.44 24.00 16.93
N GLY A 208 12.54 24.53 16.40
CA GLY A 208 13.83 23.83 16.43
C GLY A 208 13.75 22.47 15.74
N GLU A 209 14.09 21.41 16.46
CA GLU A 209 13.95 20.03 15.97
C GLU A 209 12.57 19.41 16.23
N ARG A 210 11.65 20.12 16.89
CA ARG A 210 10.34 19.58 17.27
C ARG A 210 9.33 19.85 16.17
N LEU A 211 8.65 18.80 15.71
CA LEU A 211 7.50 18.89 14.82
C LEU A 211 6.23 18.65 15.65
N THR A 212 5.26 19.57 15.59
CA THR A 212 3.95 19.41 16.24
C THR A 212 2.82 19.73 15.29
N GLY A 213 1.62 19.24 15.58
CA GLY A 213 0.44 19.54 14.78
C GLY A 213 -0.87 19.02 15.34
N ARG A 214 -1.94 19.32 14.63
CA ARG A 214 -3.30 18.85 14.88
C ARG A 214 -4.03 18.65 13.56
N ALA A 215 -4.90 17.64 13.52
CA ALA A 215 -5.78 17.40 12.38
C ALA A 215 -7.21 17.14 12.84
N GLU A 216 -8.17 17.64 12.06
CA GLU A 216 -9.59 17.32 12.18
C GLU A 216 -10.15 17.06 10.78
N ILE A 217 -10.59 15.83 10.55
CA ILE A 217 -11.08 15.37 9.26
C ILE A 217 -12.38 14.60 9.49
N VAL A 218 -13.44 15.00 8.78
CA VAL A 218 -14.77 14.39 8.94
C VAL A 218 -15.41 14.25 7.57
N SER A 219 -15.92 13.05 7.25
CA SER A 219 -16.66 12.84 6.01
C SER A 219 -17.89 13.73 5.93
N ARG A 220 -18.34 14.04 4.72
CA ARG A 220 -19.51 14.92 4.51
C ARG A 220 -20.76 14.48 5.28
N ASP A 221 -20.96 13.18 5.41
CA ASP A 221 -22.09 12.58 6.13
C ASP A 221 -21.81 12.32 7.62
N GLY A 222 -20.62 12.68 8.11
CA GLY A 222 -20.19 12.47 9.51
C GLY A 222 -19.91 11.00 9.88
N SER A 223 -20.11 10.05 8.96
CA SER A 223 -19.99 8.61 9.24
C SER A 223 -18.56 8.15 9.53
N ARG A 224 -17.56 8.92 9.11
CA ARG A 224 -16.13 8.64 9.28
C ARG A 224 -15.37 9.88 9.69
N GLY A 225 -14.27 9.70 10.40
CA GLY A 225 -13.34 10.79 10.65
C GLY A 225 -12.07 10.40 11.39
N PHE A 226 -11.22 11.39 11.55
CA PHE A 226 -9.99 11.34 12.34
C PHE A 226 -9.79 12.70 13.02
N GLU A 227 -9.58 12.69 14.33
CA GLU A 227 -9.23 13.86 15.13
C GLU A 227 -8.05 13.50 16.01
N GLY A 228 -6.94 14.22 15.88
CA GLY A 228 -5.72 13.86 16.58
C GLY A 228 -4.64 14.91 16.58
N GLU A 229 -3.62 14.65 17.38
CA GLU A 229 -2.43 15.47 17.49
C GLU A 229 -1.24 14.77 16.82
N LEU A 230 -0.31 15.57 16.33
CA LEU A 230 0.91 15.10 15.70
C LEU A 230 2.11 15.58 16.50
N TYR A 231 3.04 14.66 16.80
CA TYR A 231 4.26 14.95 17.53
C TYR A 231 5.44 14.21 16.91
N GLY A 232 6.55 14.92 16.74
CA GLY A 232 7.68 14.39 16.00
C GLY A 232 8.98 15.15 16.19
N LYS A 233 10.00 14.69 15.47
CA LYS A 233 11.34 15.25 15.41
C LYS A 233 11.79 15.38 13.96
N LEU A 234 12.42 16.51 13.66
CA LEU A 234 13.09 16.79 12.40
C LEU A 234 14.54 17.17 12.71
N LYS A 235 15.49 16.31 12.30
CA LYS A 235 16.92 16.58 12.47
C LYS A 235 17.55 16.90 11.12
N ILE A 236 18.22 18.04 11.05
CA ILE A 236 18.94 18.49 9.86
C ILE A 236 20.41 18.65 10.21
N GLU A 237 21.29 17.98 9.46
CA GLU A 237 22.73 18.10 9.61
C GLU A 237 23.36 18.42 8.26
N SER A 238 24.22 19.44 8.23
CA SER A 238 24.91 19.87 7.00
C SER A 238 23.95 20.12 5.81
N GLY A 239 22.75 20.64 6.09
CA GLY A 239 21.72 20.89 5.07
C GLY A 239 21.02 19.63 4.55
N VAL A 240 21.16 18.48 5.20
CA VAL A 240 20.50 17.22 4.85
C VAL A 240 19.54 16.81 5.98
N VAL A 241 18.33 16.38 5.61
CA VAL A 241 17.39 15.80 6.58
C VAL A 241 17.91 14.42 6.97
N GLN A 242 18.40 14.28 8.21
CA GLN A 242 18.92 13.01 8.76
C GLN A 242 17.84 12.21 9.47
N GLN A 243 16.81 12.88 9.98
CA GLN A 243 15.72 12.24 10.71
C GLN A 243 14.42 13.00 10.42
N PHE A 244 13.40 12.23 10.08
CA PHE A 244 12.01 12.69 10.05
C PHE A 244 11.21 11.62 10.76
N ASP A 245 10.82 11.89 12.00
CA ASP A 245 9.93 11.04 12.78
C ASP A 245 8.69 11.84 13.14
N LEU A 246 7.51 11.32 12.85
CA LEU A 246 6.25 11.93 13.25
C LEU A 246 5.28 10.84 13.65
N VAL A 247 4.53 11.05 14.73
CA VAL A 247 3.43 10.20 15.13
C VAL A 247 2.18 11.06 15.20
N ALA A 248 1.16 10.68 14.42
CA ALA A 248 -0.20 11.13 14.64
C ALA A 248 -0.90 10.14 15.57
N LEU A 249 -1.48 10.64 16.67
CA LEU A 249 -2.28 9.86 17.59
C LEU A 249 -3.62 10.57 17.78
N GLY A 250 -4.71 9.85 17.58
CA GLY A 250 -6.03 10.42 17.67
C GLY A 250 -7.15 9.39 17.66
N ASP A 251 -8.37 9.91 17.76
CA ASP A 251 -9.59 9.14 17.61
C ASP A 251 -9.97 9.03 16.13
N CYS A 252 -10.13 7.81 15.66
CA CYS A 252 -10.72 7.50 14.36
C CYS A 252 -12.10 6.89 14.57
N TRP A 253 -13.01 7.06 13.60
CA TRP A 253 -14.30 6.37 13.60
C TRP A 253 -14.75 6.04 12.18
N GLY A 254 -15.64 5.06 12.09
CA GLY A 254 -16.21 4.59 10.83
C GLY A 254 -15.23 3.77 9.99
N GLU A 255 -15.67 3.40 8.79
CA GLU A 255 -14.88 2.60 7.86
C GLU A 255 -15.25 2.82 6.40
N GLY A 256 -14.33 2.47 5.50
CA GLY A 256 -14.58 2.48 4.06
C GLY A 256 -15.41 1.27 3.60
N PRO A 257 -15.96 1.31 2.37
CA PRO A 257 -16.79 0.24 1.85
C PRO A 257 -16.00 -1.02 1.46
N PHE A 258 -14.68 -0.92 1.27
CA PHE A 258 -13.86 -1.96 0.66
C PHE A 258 -13.39 -3.05 1.63
N THR A 259 -13.13 -2.70 2.89
CA THR A 259 -12.75 -3.67 3.92
C THR A 259 -13.34 -3.26 5.26
N ARG A 260 -14.30 -4.05 5.72
CA ARG A 260 -15.09 -3.78 6.92
C ARG A 260 -14.50 -4.42 8.19
N GLY A 261 -15.09 -4.08 9.33
CA GLY A 261 -14.77 -4.62 10.66
C GLY A 261 -13.87 -3.70 11.48
N ALA A 262 -14.20 -2.41 11.55
CA ALA A 262 -13.56 -1.46 12.47
C ALA A 262 -14.05 -1.72 13.90
N PRO A 263 -13.35 -1.19 14.92
CA PRO A 263 -13.99 -0.97 16.21
C PRO A 263 -15.28 -0.14 16.05
N GLU A 264 -16.26 -0.40 16.91
CA GLU A 264 -17.46 0.43 16.97
C GLU A 264 -17.15 1.79 17.61
N GLY A 265 -17.84 2.84 17.17
CA GLY A 265 -17.65 4.19 17.71
C GLY A 265 -16.28 4.79 17.38
N ARG A 266 -15.74 5.57 18.32
CA ARG A 266 -14.41 6.16 18.25
C ARG A 266 -13.38 5.22 18.84
N PHE A 267 -12.23 5.11 18.19
CA PHE A 267 -11.14 4.23 18.60
C PHE A 267 -9.78 4.88 18.34
N PRO A 268 -8.77 4.58 19.19
CA PRO A 268 -7.45 5.16 19.04
C PRO A 268 -6.72 4.58 17.82
N LEU A 269 -6.29 5.48 16.92
CA LEU A 269 -5.47 5.18 15.76
C LEU A 269 -4.12 5.91 15.90
N ALA A 270 -3.02 5.16 15.80
CA ALA A 270 -1.68 5.70 15.69
C ALA A 270 -1.15 5.56 14.26
N ILE A 271 -0.49 6.60 13.75
CA ILE A 271 0.11 6.63 12.42
C ILE A 271 1.51 7.19 12.56
N ALA A 272 2.51 6.36 12.31
CA ALA A 272 3.92 6.71 12.37
C ALA A 272 4.47 6.99 10.97
N PHE A 273 5.32 8.00 10.91
CA PHE A 273 6.03 8.48 9.73
C PHE A 273 7.52 8.46 10.04
N GLU A 274 8.31 7.83 9.17
CA GLU A 274 9.74 7.62 9.39
C GLU A 274 10.48 7.87 8.08
N LEU A 275 11.59 8.61 8.10
CA LEU A 275 12.45 8.78 6.93
C LEU A 275 12.90 7.41 6.40
N ALA A 276 12.72 7.15 5.11
CA ALA A 276 13.20 5.93 4.49
C ALA A 276 14.74 5.93 4.38
N ASP A 277 15.36 4.81 4.72
CA ASP A 277 16.80 4.59 4.63
C ASP A 277 17.23 3.89 3.33
N GLY A 278 16.28 3.49 2.47
CA GLY A 278 16.52 2.80 1.20
C GLY A 278 16.88 1.32 1.33
N THR A 279 16.87 0.75 2.54
CA THR A 279 17.17 -0.66 2.80
C THR A 279 16.00 -1.60 2.51
N ASP A 280 14.78 -1.05 2.40
CA ASP A 280 13.58 -1.83 2.14
C ASP A 280 13.10 -1.60 0.71
N ILE A 281 12.91 -2.70 -0.04
CA ILE A 281 12.43 -2.66 -1.42
C ILE A 281 11.09 -1.91 -1.57
N ALA A 282 10.27 -1.88 -0.51
CA ALA A 282 9.01 -1.17 -0.57
C ALA A 282 9.15 0.36 -0.45
N ASP A 283 10.33 0.91 -0.19
CA ASP A 283 10.55 2.36 -0.18
C ASP A 283 10.35 2.97 -1.58
N SER A 284 10.62 2.22 -2.64
CA SER A 284 10.40 2.70 -4.02
C SER A 284 8.93 2.65 -4.46
N LEU A 285 8.03 2.07 -3.66
CA LEU A 285 6.62 1.96 -4.03
C LEU A 285 5.91 3.30 -3.87
N SER A 286 5.02 3.59 -4.82
CA SER A 286 4.20 4.79 -4.77
C SER A 286 3.22 4.77 -3.59
N PRO A 287 2.91 5.94 -2.99
CA PRO A 287 1.83 6.10 -2.05
C PRO A 287 0.51 5.51 -2.57
N GLN A 288 -0.29 4.88 -1.72
CA GLN A 288 -1.58 4.32 -2.12
C GLN A 288 -2.51 5.40 -2.71
N GLY A 289 -2.48 6.61 -2.13
CA GLY A 289 -3.25 7.77 -2.61
C GLY A 289 -2.85 8.27 -4.01
N ALA A 290 -1.67 7.89 -4.52
CA ALA A 290 -1.15 8.30 -5.82
C ALA A 290 -1.53 7.36 -6.98
N ARG A 291 -2.23 6.25 -6.69
CA ARG A 291 -2.52 5.17 -7.65
C ARG A 291 -3.14 5.69 -8.96
N GLY A 292 -2.36 5.64 -10.05
CA GLY A 292 -2.78 6.08 -11.40
C GLY A 292 -2.98 7.59 -11.57
N TRP A 293 -2.60 8.40 -10.58
CA TRP A 293 -2.85 9.85 -10.48
C TRP A 293 -1.73 10.59 -9.71
N LEU A 294 -0.47 10.23 -9.95
CA LEU A 294 0.67 10.78 -9.20
C LEU A 294 0.77 12.31 -9.24
N GLU A 295 0.59 12.92 -10.42
CA GLU A 295 0.70 14.37 -10.54
C GLU A 295 -0.33 15.11 -9.67
N GLY A 296 -1.55 14.59 -9.59
CA GLY A 296 -2.59 15.23 -8.79
C GLY A 296 -2.41 14.99 -7.30
N TYR A 297 -1.86 13.83 -6.91
CA TYR A 297 -1.41 13.57 -5.54
C TYR A 297 -0.31 14.56 -5.11
N LEU A 298 0.72 14.77 -5.93
CA LEU A 298 1.84 15.67 -5.58
C LEU A 298 1.48 17.16 -5.60
N LYS A 299 0.36 17.54 -6.22
CA LYS A 299 -0.13 18.93 -6.29
C LYS A 299 -1.07 19.31 -5.14
N GLN A 300 -1.62 18.34 -4.41
CA GLN A 300 -2.40 18.61 -3.20
C GLN A 300 -1.51 19.18 -2.11
#